data_AF-A0A2Z6AGY3-F1
#
_entry.id   AF-A0A2Z6AGY3-F1
#
_cell.length_a   1.000
_cell.length_b   1.000
_cell.length_c   1.000
_cell.angle_alpha   90.00
_cell.angle_beta   90.00
_cell.angle_gamma   90.00
#
_symmetry.space_group_name_H-M   'P 1'
#
loop_
_entity.id
_entity.type
_entity.pdbx_description
1 polymer ?
#
loop_
_entity_poly.entity_id
_entity_poly.type
_entity_poly.pdbx_seq_one_letter_code
_entity_poly.pdbx_strand_id
1 'polypeptide(L)'
;MDRALVIAANSPQLLNSRGMLALTLERPDDAAYFFARAADADPRQPALWMNLATARRASGDEPGEKAALDHVLELDQVHFMAQLRTAEWLERNGQLAQATKNWSQVLALADGLKDQPAALRDRLDEARRFVRTRMADFADEVDGHFKADFAGAPPPDVRRFQASIDHLLGRRRIYRNECSGMHYPFLPADEFFDRGHFPWIAELEARTDVIRGELLNLLKQGPDLLRPYVRLDAGTPDNVWSGLDQSLDWGACFLWEYGVRNDPVCDLCPETVATLEKLPRSDINGRAPSAFFSLLKPKAHIPPHSGVSNMRAIVHLPLIVPPDCGFRVGGETRAWEEGRAFVFDDTIEHEAWNNSDAMRAVLIFDVWNPYLTEREQELLRRYFQFADESAHRPES
;
A
#
# COMPACT_ATOMS: atom_id res chain seq x y z
N MET A 1 18.64 -27.04 -50.22
CA MET A 1 18.24 -27.71 -48.95
C MET A 1 17.96 -29.18 -49.17
N ASP A 2 17.11 -29.57 -50.12
CA ASP A 2 16.76 -30.99 -50.32
C ASP A 2 17.99 -31.88 -50.58
N ARG A 3 18.95 -31.43 -51.40
CA ARG A 3 20.23 -32.14 -51.60
C ARG A 3 21.09 -32.26 -50.34
N ALA A 4 20.99 -31.31 -49.40
CA ALA A 4 21.75 -31.33 -48.15
C ALA A 4 21.10 -32.26 -47.11
N LEU A 5 19.76 -32.32 -47.06
CA LEU A 5 19.01 -33.28 -46.24
C LEU A 5 19.16 -34.72 -46.73
N VAL A 6 19.43 -34.94 -48.03
CA VAL A 6 19.79 -36.28 -48.54
C VAL A 6 21.14 -36.76 -47.98
N ILE A 7 22.07 -35.84 -47.67
CA ILE A 7 23.41 -36.15 -47.18
C ILE A 7 23.47 -36.19 -45.64
N ALA A 8 22.69 -35.33 -44.97
CA ALA A 8 22.63 -35.22 -43.51
C ALA A 8 21.16 -35.18 -43.03
N ALA A 9 20.47 -36.32 -43.18
CA ALA A 9 19.02 -36.43 -42.99
C ALA A 9 18.50 -36.09 -41.59
N ASN A 10 19.37 -36.13 -40.58
CA ASN A 10 19.04 -35.86 -39.17
C ASN A 10 19.76 -34.61 -38.62
N SER A 11 20.28 -33.72 -39.47
CA SER A 11 20.84 -32.45 -38.98
C SER A 11 19.72 -31.56 -38.42
N PRO A 12 19.72 -31.22 -37.12
CA PRO A 12 18.70 -30.37 -36.51
C PRO A 12 18.61 -29.00 -37.21
N GLN A 13 19.75 -28.43 -37.62
CA GLN A 13 19.81 -27.11 -38.25
C GLN A 13 19.18 -27.11 -39.65
N LEU A 14 19.44 -28.15 -40.46
CA LEU A 14 18.85 -28.27 -41.80
C LEU A 14 17.35 -28.54 -41.73
N LEU A 15 16.92 -29.39 -40.79
CA LEU A 15 15.51 -29.69 -40.54
C LEU A 15 14.77 -28.43 -40.04
N ASN A 16 15.34 -27.72 -39.07
CA ASN A 16 14.80 -26.46 -38.57
C ASN A 16 14.66 -25.42 -39.68
N SER A 17 15.70 -25.25 -40.51
CA SER A 17 15.65 -24.34 -41.65
C SER A 17 14.54 -24.71 -42.62
N ARG A 18 14.29 -26.01 -42.84
CA ARG A 18 13.24 -26.49 -43.75
C ARG A 18 11.85 -26.23 -43.18
N GLY A 19 11.69 -26.42 -41.87
CA GLY A 19 10.48 -26.03 -41.16
C GLY A 19 10.19 -24.54 -41.26
N MET A 20 11.21 -23.68 -41.09
CA MET A 20 11.07 -22.23 -41.25
C MET A 20 10.59 -21.84 -42.66
N LEU A 21 11.17 -22.45 -43.70
CA LEU A 21 10.73 -22.22 -45.08
C LEU A 21 9.27 -22.68 -45.30
N ALA A 22 8.88 -23.81 -44.71
CA ALA A 22 7.49 -24.28 -44.79
C ALA A 22 6.51 -23.31 -44.10
N LEU A 23 6.89 -22.72 -42.96
CA LEU A 23 6.09 -21.64 -42.33
C LEU A 23 5.97 -20.41 -43.23
N THR A 24 7.06 -19.97 -43.86
CA THR A 24 7.02 -18.82 -44.80
C THR A 24 6.12 -19.10 -46.01
N LEU A 25 5.98 -20.35 -46.39
CA LEU A 25 5.10 -20.80 -47.48
C LEU A 25 3.68 -21.13 -47.01
N GLU A 26 3.31 -20.81 -45.77
CA GLU A 26 1.99 -21.07 -45.18
C GLU A 26 1.61 -22.56 -45.21
N ARG A 27 2.60 -23.45 -45.00
CA ARG A 27 2.44 -24.90 -44.95
C ARG A 27 2.72 -25.42 -43.53
N PRO A 28 1.77 -25.23 -42.59
CA PRO A 28 2.02 -25.49 -41.16
C PRO A 28 2.23 -26.97 -40.84
N ASP A 29 1.55 -27.89 -41.53
CA ASP A 29 1.74 -29.34 -41.30
C ASP A 29 3.15 -29.81 -41.72
N ASP A 30 3.63 -29.32 -42.86
CA ASP A 30 5.01 -29.60 -43.31
C ASP A 30 6.03 -28.98 -42.37
N ALA A 31 5.77 -27.77 -41.88
CA ALA A 31 6.63 -27.13 -40.89
C ALA A 31 6.69 -27.96 -39.59
N ALA A 32 5.53 -28.39 -39.07
CA ALA A 32 5.44 -29.22 -37.87
C ALA A 32 6.20 -30.54 -38.04
N TYR A 33 6.09 -31.18 -39.21
CA TYR A 33 6.85 -32.38 -39.54
C TYR A 33 8.37 -32.17 -39.43
N PHE A 34 8.90 -31.11 -40.06
CA PHE A 34 10.34 -30.85 -40.03
C PHE A 34 10.83 -30.38 -38.66
N PHE A 35 10.06 -29.57 -37.94
CA PHE A 35 10.41 -29.14 -36.58
C PHE A 35 10.38 -30.29 -35.57
N ALA A 36 9.43 -31.21 -35.67
CA ALA A 36 9.39 -32.39 -34.80
C ALA A 36 10.66 -33.23 -34.97
N ARG A 37 11.06 -33.50 -36.22
CA ARG A 37 12.31 -34.21 -36.50
C ARG A 37 13.55 -33.45 -36.04
N ALA A 38 13.55 -32.12 -36.13
CA ALA A 38 14.64 -31.30 -35.62
C ALA A 38 14.74 -31.40 -34.09
N ALA A 39 13.61 -31.30 -33.39
CA ALA A 39 13.51 -31.40 -31.95
C ALA A 39 13.89 -32.80 -31.43
N ASP A 40 13.50 -33.88 -32.12
CA ASP A 40 13.92 -35.25 -31.79
C ASP A 40 15.43 -35.45 -31.94
N ALA A 41 16.04 -34.77 -32.93
CA ALA A 41 17.48 -34.85 -33.17
C ALA A 41 18.31 -34.02 -32.17
N ASP A 42 17.73 -33.00 -31.54
CA ASP A 42 18.34 -32.24 -30.45
C ASP A 42 17.29 -31.83 -29.39
N PRO A 43 16.89 -32.75 -28.51
CA PRO A 43 15.78 -32.52 -27.57
C PRO A 43 16.05 -31.46 -26.52
N ARG A 44 17.31 -31.04 -26.35
CA ARG A 44 17.73 -30.08 -25.32
C ARG A 44 17.74 -28.64 -25.82
N GLN A 45 17.41 -28.39 -27.08
CA GLN A 45 17.41 -27.07 -27.68
C GLN A 45 16.01 -26.43 -27.67
N PRO A 46 15.70 -25.48 -26.77
CA PRO A 46 14.35 -24.93 -26.61
C PRO A 46 13.78 -24.27 -27.87
N ALA A 47 14.65 -23.64 -28.68
CA ALA A 47 14.25 -22.97 -29.92
C ALA A 47 13.57 -23.92 -30.92
N LEU A 48 13.96 -25.20 -30.96
CA LEU A 48 13.36 -26.18 -31.88
C LEU A 48 11.93 -26.53 -31.45
N TRP A 49 11.72 -26.70 -30.15
CA TRP A 49 10.41 -26.94 -29.57
C TRP A 49 9.48 -25.72 -29.67
N MET A 50 10.01 -24.50 -29.52
CA MET A 50 9.24 -23.27 -29.76
C MET A 50 8.76 -23.15 -31.21
N ASN A 51 9.60 -23.52 -32.18
CA ASN A 51 9.22 -23.54 -33.59
C ASN A 51 8.16 -24.62 -33.86
N LEU A 52 8.30 -25.81 -33.26
CA LEU A 52 7.28 -26.87 -33.33
C LEU A 52 5.94 -26.40 -32.75
N ALA A 53 5.93 -25.76 -31.58
CA ALA A 53 4.73 -25.20 -30.97
C ALA A 53 4.07 -24.15 -31.88
N THR A 54 4.87 -23.34 -32.59
CA THR A 54 4.36 -22.35 -33.54
C THR A 54 3.70 -23.00 -34.76
N ALA A 55 4.33 -24.03 -35.35
CA ALA A 55 3.75 -24.75 -36.47
C ALA A 55 2.46 -25.51 -36.08
N ARG A 56 2.45 -26.18 -34.92
CA ARG A 56 1.28 -26.90 -34.41
C ARG A 56 0.11 -25.98 -34.08
N ARG A 57 0.37 -24.78 -33.55
CA ARG A 57 -0.67 -23.75 -33.42
C ARG A 57 -1.27 -23.38 -34.78
N ALA A 58 -0.42 -23.18 -35.78
CA ALA A 58 -0.86 -22.78 -37.12
C ALA A 58 -1.63 -23.87 -37.85
N SER A 59 -1.41 -25.16 -37.55
CA SER A 59 -2.19 -26.28 -38.07
C SER A 59 -3.44 -26.61 -37.24
N GLY A 60 -3.64 -25.96 -36.08
CA GLY A 60 -4.75 -26.24 -35.17
C GLY A 60 -4.57 -27.48 -34.29
N ASP A 61 -3.35 -28.03 -34.20
CA ASP A 61 -3.00 -29.13 -33.28
C ASP A 61 -2.78 -28.61 -31.85
N GLU A 62 -3.86 -28.38 -31.12
CA GLU A 62 -3.81 -27.86 -29.74
C GLU A 62 -3.06 -28.77 -28.75
N PRO A 63 -3.29 -30.11 -28.71
CA PRO A 63 -2.54 -30.99 -27.83
C PRO A 63 -1.05 -30.98 -28.13
N GLY A 64 -0.70 -30.96 -29.41
CA GLY A 64 0.69 -30.93 -29.83
C GLY A 64 1.37 -29.57 -29.57
N GLU A 65 0.67 -28.43 -29.71
CA GLU A 65 1.20 -27.12 -29.27
C GLU A 65 1.55 -27.19 -27.79
N LYS A 66 0.62 -27.67 -26.95
CA LYS A 66 0.82 -27.77 -25.49
C LYS A 66 2.00 -28.66 -25.13
N ALA A 67 2.10 -29.85 -25.72
CA ALA A 67 3.21 -30.77 -25.45
C ALA A 67 4.58 -30.15 -25.81
N ALA A 68 4.66 -29.41 -26.91
CA ALA A 68 5.90 -28.74 -27.30
C ALA A 68 6.26 -27.59 -26.35
N LEU A 69 5.27 -26.82 -25.88
CA LEU A 69 5.48 -25.77 -24.88
C LEU A 69 5.90 -26.34 -23.52
N ASP A 70 5.30 -27.44 -23.09
CA ASP A 70 5.66 -28.11 -21.83
C ASP A 70 7.10 -28.58 -21.85
N HIS A 71 7.55 -29.16 -22.96
CA HIS A 71 8.95 -29.57 -23.11
C HIS A 71 9.92 -28.37 -23.03
N VAL A 72 9.55 -27.21 -23.57
CA VAL A 72 10.35 -25.97 -23.39
C VAL A 72 10.43 -25.59 -21.92
N LEU A 73 9.31 -25.65 -21.20
CA LEU A 73 9.26 -25.27 -19.78
C LEU A 73 9.93 -26.30 -18.86
N GLU A 74 10.01 -27.57 -19.26
CA GLU A 74 10.84 -28.59 -18.58
C GLU A 74 12.34 -28.26 -18.68
N LEU A 75 12.78 -27.69 -19.81
CA LEU A 75 14.17 -27.25 -20.00
C LEU A 75 14.46 -25.90 -19.33
N ASP A 76 13.53 -24.97 -19.40
CA ASP A 76 13.62 -23.63 -18.83
C ASP A 76 12.24 -23.12 -18.38
N GLN A 77 11.97 -23.25 -17.08
CA GLN A 77 10.71 -22.84 -16.45
C GLN A 77 10.43 -21.34 -16.58
N VAL A 78 11.45 -20.49 -16.80
CA VAL A 78 11.28 -19.04 -16.93
C VAL A 78 11.39 -18.57 -18.38
N HIS A 79 11.34 -19.50 -19.34
CA HIS A 79 11.38 -19.18 -20.76
C HIS A 79 10.18 -18.31 -21.17
N PHE A 80 10.42 -16.99 -21.30
CA PHE A 80 9.39 -15.98 -21.43
C PHE A 80 8.36 -16.27 -22.52
N MET A 81 8.82 -16.58 -23.74
CA MET A 81 7.92 -16.85 -24.86
C MET A 81 7.11 -18.14 -24.71
N ALA A 82 7.63 -19.13 -23.96
CA ALA A 82 6.89 -20.36 -23.70
C ALA A 82 5.80 -20.11 -22.67
N GLN A 83 6.11 -19.36 -21.61
CA GLN A 83 5.12 -18.94 -20.61
C GLN A 83 3.98 -18.12 -21.23
N LEU A 84 4.33 -17.16 -22.10
CA LEU A 84 3.34 -16.35 -22.83
C LEU A 84 2.44 -17.22 -23.70
N ARG A 85 3.02 -18.14 -24.49
CA ARG A 85 2.26 -19.00 -25.41
C ARG A 85 1.40 -20.03 -24.66
N THR A 86 1.87 -20.53 -23.52
CA THR A 86 1.07 -21.37 -22.63
C THR A 86 -0.11 -20.60 -22.04
N ALA A 87 0.09 -19.34 -21.63
CA ALA A 87 -1.00 -18.50 -21.13
C ALA A 87 -2.08 -18.27 -22.21
N GLU A 88 -1.66 -17.95 -23.45
CA GLU A 88 -2.59 -17.82 -24.59
C GLU A 88 -3.30 -19.14 -24.92
N TRP A 89 -2.61 -20.27 -24.83
CA TRP A 89 -3.21 -21.59 -25.06
C TRP A 89 -4.29 -21.89 -24.01
N LEU A 90 -4.00 -21.65 -22.73
CA LEU A 90 -4.94 -21.84 -21.63
C LEU A 90 -6.18 -20.94 -21.77
N GLU A 91 -5.97 -19.69 -22.20
CA GLU A 91 -7.04 -18.73 -22.47
C GLU A 91 -7.97 -19.22 -23.60
N ARG A 92 -7.41 -19.64 -24.75
CA ARG A 92 -8.19 -20.18 -25.88
C ARG A 92 -8.97 -21.45 -25.51
N ASN A 93 -8.41 -22.27 -24.63
CA ASN A 93 -9.00 -23.54 -24.18
C ASN A 93 -9.97 -23.37 -23.00
N GLY A 94 -10.30 -22.14 -22.60
CA GLY A 94 -11.24 -21.87 -21.52
C GLY A 94 -10.75 -22.25 -20.12
N GLN A 95 -9.45 -22.55 -19.96
CA GLN A 95 -8.83 -22.86 -18.67
C GLN A 95 -8.49 -21.57 -17.91
N LEU A 96 -9.51 -20.76 -17.60
CA LEU A 96 -9.35 -19.36 -17.18
C LEU A 96 -8.57 -19.19 -15.87
N ALA A 97 -8.72 -20.11 -14.91
CA ALA A 97 -7.99 -20.05 -13.65
C ALA A 97 -6.48 -20.24 -13.85
N GLN A 98 -6.11 -21.27 -14.63
CA GLN A 98 -4.72 -21.53 -15.01
C GLN A 98 -4.18 -20.42 -15.90
N ALA A 99 -4.97 -19.92 -16.85
CA ALA A 99 -4.60 -18.80 -17.71
C ALA A 99 -4.27 -17.55 -16.88
N THR A 100 -5.10 -17.23 -15.88
CA THR A 100 -4.87 -16.08 -14.99
C THR A 100 -3.55 -16.22 -14.24
N LYS A 101 -3.27 -17.41 -13.67
CA LYS A 101 -2.00 -17.69 -12.99
C LYS A 101 -0.80 -17.54 -13.92
N ASN A 102 -0.86 -18.12 -15.12
CA ASN A 102 0.23 -18.05 -16.09
C ASN A 102 0.42 -16.62 -16.62
N TRP A 103 -0.65 -15.87 -16.88
CA TRP A 103 -0.55 -14.46 -17.26
C TRP A 103 0.12 -13.62 -16.19
N SER A 104 -0.21 -13.81 -14.91
CA SER A 104 0.48 -13.14 -13.80
C SER A 104 1.99 -13.43 -13.77
N GLN A 105 2.40 -14.67 -14.06
CA GLN A 105 3.82 -15.03 -14.17
C GLN A 105 4.50 -14.34 -15.36
N VAL A 106 3.84 -14.31 -16.52
CA VAL A 106 4.35 -13.61 -17.72
C VAL A 106 4.55 -12.13 -17.45
N LEU A 107 3.59 -11.49 -16.76
CA LEU A 107 3.68 -10.08 -16.39
C LEU A 107 4.84 -9.82 -15.41
N ALA A 108 5.04 -10.70 -14.42
CA ALA A 108 6.17 -10.60 -13.50
C ALA A 108 7.52 -10.75 -14.21
N LEU A 109 7.63 -11.66 -15.18
CA LEU A 109 8.83 -11.80 -16.02
C LEU A 109 9.05 -10.58 -16.91
N ALA A 110 7.97 -9.97 -17.41
CA ALA A 110 8.02 -8.80 -18.29
C ALA A 110 8.51 -7.53 -17.58
N ASP A 111 8.27 -7.38 -16.27
CA ASP A 111 8.69 -6.19 -15.52
C ASP A 111 10.22 -6.00 -15.51
N GLY A 112 11.00 -7.06 -15.76
CA GLY A 112 12.46 -7.00 -15.93
C GLY A 112 12.94 -6.66 -17.35
N LEU A 113 12.07 -6.63 -18.35
CA LEU A 113 12.43 -6.41 -19.76
C LEU A 113 12.40 -4.91 -20.11
N LYS A 114 13.59 -4.33 -20.33
CA LYS A 114 13.73 -2.98 -20.89
C LYS A 114 13.51 -3.03 -22.41
N ASP A 115 12.84 -2.01 -22.96
CA ASP A 115 12.61 -1.81 -24.40
C ASP A 115 11.88 -2.97 -25.11
N GLN A 116 10.57 -3.05 -24.87
CA GLN A 116 9.70 -4.08 -25.46
C GLN A 116 9.13 -3.63 -26.83
N PRO A 117 9.13 -4.51 -27.86
CA PRO A 117 8.46 -4.25 -29.13
C PRO A 117 6.99 -3.86 -28.93
N ALA A 118 6.44 -2.99 -29.78
CA ALA A 118 5.05 -2.50 -29.65
C ALA A 118 4.01 -3.64 -29.54
N ALA A 119 4.09 -4.63 -30.43
CA ALA A 119 3.18 -5.78 -30.40
C ALA A 119 3.24 -6.59 -29.09
N LEU A 120 4.41 -6.67 -28.46
CA LEU A 120 4.55 -7.33 -27.16
C LEU A 120 3.94 -6.48 -26.04
N ARG A 121 4.14 -5.17 -26.07
CA ARG A 121 3.50 -4.23 -25.11
C ARG A 121 1.99 -4.32 -25.19
N ASP A 122 1.42 -4.29 -26.39
CA ASP A 122 -0.03 -4.41 -26.60
C ASP A 122 -0.57 -5.71 -26.01
N ARG A 123 0.12 -6.83 -26.26
CA ARG A 123 -0.27 -8.14 -25.72
C ARG A 123 -0.17 -8.21 -24.19
N LEU A 124 0.85 -7.59 -23.61
CA LEU A 124 1.01 -7.52 -22.14
C LEU A 124 -0.05 -6.61 -21.52
N ASP A 125 -0.44 -5.52 -22.16
CA ASP A 125 -1.53 -4.66 -21.71
C ASP A 125 -2.89 -5.38 -21.74
N GLU A 126 -3.13 -6.19 -22.78
CA GLU A 126 -4.27 -7.11 -22.83
C GLU A 126 -4.22 -8.13 -21.70
N ALA A 127 -3.06 -8.72 -21.42
CA ALA A 127 -2.88 -9.64 -20.30
C ALA A 127 -3.13 -8.96 -18.95
N ARG A 128 -2.64 -7.73 -18.75
CA ARG A 128 -2.91 -6.93 -17.54
C ARG A 128 -4.41 -6.69 -17.38
N ARG A 129 -5.13 -6.36 -18.46
CA ARG A 129 -6.60 -6.22 -18.44
C ARG A 129 -7.28 -7.54 -18.09
N PHE A 130 -6.91 -8.62 -18.76
CA PHE A 130 -7.46 -9.95 -18.51
C PHE A 130 -7.31 -10.36 -17.03
N VAL A 131 -6.10 -10.30 -16.49
CA VAL A 131 -5.83 -10.64 -15.09
C VAL A 131 -6.63 -9.73 -14.15
N ARG A 132 -6.66 -8.42 -14.38
CA ARG A 132 -7.44 -7.49 -13.54
C ARG A 132 -8.93 -7.82 -13.53
N THR A 133 -9.54 -8.05 -14.70
CA THR A 133 -10.96 -8.43 -14.80
C THR A 133 -11.22 -9.73 -14.06
N ARG A 134 -10.40 -10.77 -14.30
CA ARG A 134 -10.57 -12.07 -13.66
C ARG A 134 -10.41 -12.02 -12.14
N MET A 135 -9.46 -11.23 -11.65
CA MET A 135 -9.28 -11.02 -10.20
C MET A 135 -10.42 -10.21 -9.60
N ALA A 136 -10.99 -9.24 -10.33
CA ALA A 136 -12.18 -8.51 -9.89
C ALA A 136 -13.42 -9.42 -9.82
N ASP A 137 -13.69 -10.23 -10.85
CA ASP A 137 -14.80 -11.19 -10.84
C ASP A 137 -14.68 -12.15 -9.64
N PHE A 138 -13.47 -12.68 -9.42
CA PHE A 138 -13.22 -13.56 -8.28
C PHE A 138 -13.35 -12.84 -6.94
N ALA A 139 -12.98 -11.56 -6.87
CA ALA A 139 -13.18 -10.73 -5.69
C ALA A 139 -14.67 -10.58 -5.35
N ASP A 140 -15.52 -10.31 -6.35
CA ASP A 140 -16.96 -10.20 -6.18
C ASP A 140 -17.60 -11.53 -5.75
N GLU A 141 -17.11 -12.66 -6.29
CA GLU A 141 -17.52 -14.00 -5.87
C GLU A 141 -17.16 -14.26 -4.39
N VAL A 142 -15.94 -13.90 -3.98
CA VAL A 142 -15.47 -14.05 -2.59
C VAL A 142 -16.29 -13.17 -1.64
N ASP A 143 -16.49 -11.89 -1.97
CA ASP A 143 -17.30 -10.98 -1.16
C ASP A 143 -18.74 -11.48 -1.04
N GLY A 144 -19.31 -12.01 -2.13
CA GLY A 144 -20.63 -12.63 -2.13
C GLY A 144 -20.73 -13.88 -1.26
N HIS A 145 -19.70 -14.73 -1.26
CA HIS A 145 -19.64 -15.96 -0.48
C HIS A 145 -19.61 -15.69 1.03
N PHE A 146 -18.75 -14.77 1.47
CA PHE A 146 -18.55 -14.48 2.90
C PHE A 146 -19.53 -13.44 3.46
N LYS A 147 -20.40 -12.86 2.64
CA LYS A 147 -21.36 -11.81 3.06
C LYS A 147 -22.18 -12.20 4.29
N ALA A 148 -22.63 -13.45 4.36
CA ALA A 148 -23.42 -13.95 5.49
C ALA A 148 -22.56 -14.19 6.74
N ASP A 149 -21.31 -14.67 6.58
CA ASP A 149 -20.39 -14.88 7.69
C ASP A 149 -19.96 -13.57 8.36
N PHE A 150 -19.85 -12.50 7.56
CA PHE A 150 -19.56 -11.16 8.08
C PHE A 150 -20.76 -10.53 8.81
N ALA A 151 -21.98 -10.99 8.53
CA ALA A 151 -23.18 -10.49 9.17
C ALA A 151 -23.28 -10.98 10.63
N GLY A 152 -22.75 -10.19 11.56
CA GLY A 152 -22.80 -10.46 13.00
C GLY A 152 -21.47 -10.83 13.62
N ALA A 153 -20.40 -10.97 12.83
CA ALA A 153 -19.05 -11.12 13.34
C ALA A 153 -18.53 -9.80 13.97
N PRO A 154 -17.61 -9.87 14.95
CA PRO A 154 -16.99 -8.67 15.51
C PRO A 154 -16.29 -7.85 14.41
N PRO A 155 -16.50 -6.51 14.34
CA PRO A 155 -15.91 -5.68 13.29
C PRO A 155 -14.39 -5.80 13.13
N PRO A 156 -13.57 -5.92 14.20
CA PRO A 156 -12.12 -6.10 14.05
C PRO A 156 -11.72 -7.38 13.32
N ASP A 157 -12.46 -8.47 13.54
CA ASP A 157 -12.16 -9.78 12.93
C ASP A 157 -12.44 -9.74 11.43
N VAL A 158 -13.60 -9.18 11.05
CA VAL A 158 -13.98 -8.97 9.63
C VAL A 158 -12.99 -8.05 8.95
N ARG A 159 -12.62 -6.94 9.59
CA ARG A 159 -11.67 -5.95 9.04
C ARG A 159 -10.34 -6.58 8.66
N ARG A 160 -9.72 -7.35 9.56
CA ARG A 160 -8.40 -7.98 9.32
C ARG A 160 -8.46 -9.05 8.23
N PHE A 161 -9.50 -9.88 8.25
CA PHE A 161 -9.70 -10.89 7.21
C PHE A 161 -9.92 -10.25 5.83
N GLN A 162 -10.83 -9.27 5.73
CA GLN A 162 -11.11 -8.56 4.48
C GLN A 162 -9.84 -7.88 3.94
N ALA A 163 -9.06 -7.20 4.79
CA ALA A 163 -7.81 -6.58 4.37
C ALA A 163 -6.79 -7.61 3.81
N SER A 164 -6.76 -8.84 4.35
CA SER A 164 -5.89 -9.91 3.86
C SER A 164 -6.33 -10.42 2.48
N ILE A 165 -7.64 -10.55 2.27
CA ILE A 165 -8.25 -10.97 1.00
C ILE A 165 -8.07 -9.87 -0.05
N ASP A 166 -8.33 -8.61 0.31
CA ASP A 166 -8.13 -7.47 -0.58
C ASP A 166 -6.67 -7.34 -1.02
N HIS A 167 -5.72 -7.63 -0.14
CA HIS A 167 -4.32 -7.66 -0.50
C HIS A 167 -4.01 -8.80 -1.48
N LEU A 168 -4.48 -10.01 -1.20
CA LEU A 168 -4.29 -11.18 -2.07
C LEU A 168 -4.85 -10.92 -3.47
N LEU A 169 -5.98 -10.22 -3.57
CA LEU A 169 -6.66 -9.88 -4.82
C LEU A 169 -6.11 -8.62 -5.50
N GLY A 170 -5.10 -7.97 -4.91
CA GLY A 170 -4.51 -6.73 -5.45
C GLY A 170 -5.41 -5.49 -5.33
N ARG A 171 -6.49 -5.55 -4.57
CA ARG A 171 -7.36 -4.40 -4.23
C ARG A 171 -6.72 -3.47 -3.21
N ARG A 172 -5.75 -3.97 -2.43
CA ARG A 172 -5.14 -3.25 -1.31
C ARG A 172 -3.61 -3.46 -1.24
N ARG A 173 -2.90 -2.37 -0.96
CA ARG A 173 -1.48 -2.39 -0.60
C ARG A 173 -1.31 -2.61 0.91
N ILE A 174 -0.27 -3.34 1.31
CA ILE A 174 0.19 -3.38 2.70
C ILE A 174 1.11 -2.19 2.95
N TYR A 175 0.74 -1.39 3.95
CA TYR A 175 1.57 -0.30 4.45
C TYR A 175 2.37 -0.78 5.66
N ARG A 176 3.57 -0.22 5.81
CA ARG A 176 4.50 -0.53 6.90
C ARG A 176 4.74 0.74 7.70
N ASN A 177 5.21 0.60 8.93
CA ASN A 177 5.74 1.72 9.68
C ASN A 177 6.98 2.27 8.97
N GLU A 178 7.00 3.58 8.76
CA GLU A 178 8.13 4.36 8.25
C GLU A 178 8.42 5.46 9.28
N CYS A 179 9.29 5.15 10.25
CA CYS A 179 9.70 6.08 11.29
C CYS A 179 10.87 6.94 10.81
N SER A 180 10.78 8.27 10.94
CA SER A 180 11.95 9.14 10.74
C SER A 180 12.89 9.18 11.95
N GLY A 181 12.39 8.83 13.14
CA GLY A 181 13.15 8.67 14.38
C GLY A 181 13.18 7.22 14.85
N MET A 182 12.98 7.01 16.16
CA MET A 182 13.12 5.69 16.76
C MET A 182 12.00 4.74 16.33
N HIS A 183 12.38 3.57 15.78
CA HIS A 183 11.46 2.46 15.54
C HIS A 183 11.57 1.42 16.66
N TYR A 184 10.48 1.15 17.37
CA TYR A 184 10.37 0.08 18.35
C TYR A 184 9.90 -1.21 17.65
N PRO A 185 10.76 -2.24 17.54
CA PRO A 185 10.44 -3.45 16.78
C PRO A 185 9.38 -4.31 17.48
N PHE A 186 8.75 -5.19 16.71
CA PHE A 186 7.76 -6.19 17.17
C PHE A 186 6.42 -5.63 17.65
N LEU A 187 6.16 -4.33 17.48
CA LEU A 187 4.82 -3.77 17.59
C LEU A 187 4.02 -4.07 16.31
N PRO A 188 2.72 -4.40 16.41
CA PRO A 188 1.83 -4.48 15.25
C PRO A 188 1.72 -3.12 14.52
N ALA A 189 1.73 -3.18 13.19
CA ALA A 189 1.54 -2.01 12.32
C ALA A 189 0.05 -1.75 12.07
N ASP A 190 -0.67 -1.35 13.12
CA ASP A 190 -2.11 -1.07 13.03
C ASP A 190 -2.36 0.32 12.43
N GLU A 191 -2.97 0.37 11.24
CA GLU A 191 -3.36 1.65 10.61
C GLU A 191 -4.30 2.47 11.49
N PHE A 192 -5.22 1.79 12.15
CA PHE A 192 -6.06 2.37 13.19
C PHE A 192 -6.15 1.35 14.29
N PHE A 193 -5.78 1.75 15.50
CA PHE A 193 -5.87 0.89 16.66
C PHE A 193 -7.33 0.61 17.02
N ASP A 194 -7.59 -0.60 17.49
CA ASP A 194 -8.92 -0.98 17.97
C ASP A 194 -9.30 -0.22 19.25
N ARG A 195 -10.56 0.22 19.33
CA ARG A 195 -11.08 0.99 20.47
C ARG A 195 -10.96 0.25 21.81
N GLY A 196 -10.91 -1.08 21.80
CA GLY A 196 -10.74 -1.91 22.99
C GLY A 196 -9.44 -1.62 23.75
N HIS A 197 -8.42 -1.07 23.08
CA HIS A 197 -7.17 -0.64 23.70
C HIS A 197 -7.31 0.64 24.54
N PHE A 198 -8.37 1.42 24.32
CA PHE A 198 -8.55 2.75 24.91
C PHE A 198 -9.89 2.84 25.65
N PRO A 199 -10.04 2.16 26.81
CA PRO A 199 -11.30 2.17 27.55
C PRO A 199 -11.75 3.58 27.99
N TRP A 200 -10.83 4.52 28.10
CA TRP A 200 -11.07 5.92 28.44
C TRP A 200 -11.62 6.78 27.29
N ILE A 201 -11.66 6.28 26.05
CA ILE A 201 -12.04 7.09 24.89
C ILE A 201 -13.47 7.61 24.97
N ALA A 202 -14.39 6.84 25.57
CA ALA A 202 -15.78 7.27 25.75
C ALA A 202 -15.92 8.46 26.71
N GLU A 203 -15.07 8.54 27.73
CA GLU A 203 -15.04 9.68 28.67
C GLU A 203 -14.50 10.94 28.01
N LEU A 204 -13.50 10.80 27.13
CA LEU A 204 -13.02 11.89 26.29
C LEU A 204 -14.11 12.40 25.34
N GLU A 205 -14.77 11.49 24.62
CA GLU A 205 -15.84 11.81 23.68
C GLU A 205 -17.02 12.53 24.38
N ALA A 206 -17.34 12.13 25.62
CA ALA A 206 -18.34 12.82 26.43
C ALA A 206 -17.97 14.28 26.80
N ARG A 207 -16.70 14.68 26.67
CA ARG A 207 -16.23 16.05 26.91
C ARG A 207 -16.16 16.91 25.64
N THR A 208 -16.54 16.36 24.48
CA THR A 208 -16.45 17.04 23.17
C THR A 208 -17.05 18.44 23.18
N ASP A 209 -18.28 18.61 23.66
CA ASP A 209 -18.97 19.91 23.64
C ASP A 209 -18.22 20.99 24.44
N VAL A 210 -17.67 20.60 25.59
CA VAL A 210 -16.90 21.50 26.46
C VAL A 210 -15.58 21.88 25.79
N ILE A 211 -14.84 20.91 25.26
CA ILE A 211 -13.57 21.11 24.55
C ILE A 211 -13.78 22.00 23.32
N ARG A 212 -14.85 21.75 22.56
CA ARG A 212 -15.25 22.55 21.40
C ARG A 212 -15.60 23.98 21.81
N GLY A 213 -16.29 24.17 22.92
CA GLY A 213 -16.59 25.48 23.48
C GLY A 213 -15.33 26.28 23.81
N GLU A 214 -14.34 25.65 24.43
CA GLU A 214 -13.05 26.26 24.74
C GLU A 214 -12.27 26.64 23.48
N LEU A 215 -12.23 25.76 22.48
CA LEU A 215 -11.64 26.08 21.17
C LEU A 215 -12.31 27.31 20.54
N LEU A 216 -13.65 27.35 20.50
CA LEU A 216 -14.38 28.47 19.91
C LEU A 216 -14.13 29.78 20.68
N ASN A 217 -13.93 29.71 22.00
CA ASN A 217 -13.56 30.87 22.80
C ASN A 217 -12.12 31.32 22.50
N LEU A 218 -11.19 30.39 22.41
CA LEU A 218 -9.79 30.66 22.05
C LEU A 218 -9.70 31.35 20.69
N LEU A 219 -10.44 30.88 19.67
CA LEU A 219 -10.44 31.48 18.34
C LEU A 219 -11.00 32.91 18.31
N LYS A 220 -11.82 33.31 19.28
CA LYS A 220 -12.30 34.69 19.42
C LYS A 220 -11.26 35.64 20.01
N GLN A 221 -10.26 35.13 20.74
CA GLN A 221 -9.20 35.95 21.35
C GLN A 221 -8.21 36.51 20.32
N GLY A 222 -8.21 35.98 19.09
CA GLY A 222 -7.42 36.49 17.97
C GLY A 222 -6.38 35.50 17.43
N PRO A 223 -5.71 35.84 16.32
CA PRO A 223 -4.83 34.93 15.59
C PRO A 223 -3.47 34.67 16.26
N ASP A 224 -3.07 35.46 17.25
CA ASP A 224 -1.72 35.38 17.85
C ASP A 224 -1.43 34.04 18.57
N LEU A 225 -2.48 33.29 18.91
CA LEU A 225 -2.39 31.96 19.52
C LEU A 225 -2.30 30.84 18.47
N LEU A 226 -2.62 31.14 17.20
CA LEU A 226 -2.56 30.20 16.08
C LEU A 226 -1.24 30.40 15.34
N ARG A 227 -0.53 29.30 15.07
CA ARG A 227 0.73 29.33 14.32
C ARG A 227 0.67 28.34 13.15
N PRO A 228 1.39 28.59 12.04
CA PRO A 228 1.60 27.58 11.01
C PRO A 228 2.17 26.30 11.63
N TYR A 229 1.60 25.16 11.27
CA TYR A 229 2.09 23.86 11.77
C TYR A 229 3.45 23.53 11.15
N VAL A 230 3.54 23.64 9.81
CA VAL A 230 4.78 23.44 9.08
C VAL A 230 5.62 24.71 9.14
N ARG A 231 6.84 24.57 9.65
CA ARG A 231 7.83 25.65 9.73
C ARG A 231 9.20 25.06 9.36
N LEU A 232 9.54 25.09 8.09
CA LEU A 232 10.81 24.61 7.59
C LEU A 232 11.92 25.61 7.92
N ASP A 233 13.11 25.10 8.21
CA ASP A 233 14.29 25.93 8.42
C ASP A 233 14.76 26.55 7.09
N ALA A 234 15.34 27.74 7.17
CA ALA A 234 15.88 28.43 6.01
C ALA A 234 16.95 27.57 5.30
N GLY A 235 16.75 27.31 4.00
CA GLY A 235 17.63 26.46 3.20
C GLY A 235 17.17 25.01 3.03
N THR A 236 16.04 24.61 3.63
CA THR A 236 15.41 23.32 3.36
C THR A 236 15.03 23.21 1.88
N PRO A 237 15.48 22.17 1.14
CA PRO A 237 15.09 21.97 -0.26
C PRO A 237 13.59 21.76 -0.43
N ASP A 238 13.08 22.05 -1.62
CA ASP A 238 11.69 21.79 -1.98
C ASP A 238 11.33 20.33 -1.73
N ASN A 239 10.23 20.12 -1.00
CA ASN A 239 9.73 18.81 -0.62
C ASN A 239 8.20 18.84 -0.48
N VAL A 240 7.61 17.73 -0.01
CA VAL A 240 6.15 17.60 0.13
C VAL A 240 5.51 18.69 1.01
N TRP A 241 6.27 19.29 1.93
CA TRP A 241 5.80 20.31 2.86
C TRP A 241 5.88 21.74 2.33
N SER A 242 6.59 21.99 1.23
CA SER A 242 6.84 23.34 0.73
C SER A 242 5.56 24.15 0.47
N GLY A 243 4.46 23.50 0.09
CA GLY A 243 3.17 24.16 -0.13
C GLY A 243 2.46 24.61 1.16
N LEU A 244 2.86 24.09 2.32
CA LEU A 244 2.29 24.40 3.63
C LEU A 244 3.25 25.17 4.55
N ASP A 245 4.50 25.37 4.12
CA ASP A 245 5.53 26.05 4.93
C ASP A 245 5.12 27.49 5.28
N GLN A 246 5.15 27.80 6.57
CA GLN A 246 4.69 29.08 7.14
C GLN A 246 3.22 29.43 6.79
N SER A 247 2.43 28.47 6.30
CA SER A 247 1.02 28.70 5.93
C SER A 247 0.07 28.39 7.09
N LEU A 248 -0.90 29.28 7.29
CA LEU A 248 -2.04 29.03 8.18
C LEU A 248 -3.13 28.16 7.55
N ASP A 249 -2.93 27.67 6.32
CA ASP A 249 -3.84 26.70 5.73
C ASP A 249 -3.88 25.41 6.56
N TRP A 250 -2.75 25.09 7.21
CA TRP A 250 -2.68 24.18 8.33
C TRP A 250 -2.13 24.88 9.58
N GLY A 251 -3.06 25.31 10.44
CA GLY A 251 -2.75 26.00 11.69
C GLY A 251 -2.81 25.08 12.91
N ALA A 252 -2.04 25.43 13.94
CA ALA A 252 -2.05 24.76 15.23
C ALA A 252 -2.04 25.73 16.42
N CYS A 253 -2.80 25.37 17.46
CA CYS A 253 -2.78 26.01 18.77
C CYS A 253 -2.32 24.97 19.81
N PHE A 254 -1.05 25.04 20.22
CA PHE A 254 -0.46 24.07 21.13
C PHE A 254 -0.85 24.33 22.58
N LEU A 255 -1.35 23.29 23.25
CA LEU A 255 -1.47 23.20 24.71
C LEU A 255 -0.14 22.69 25.29
N TRP A 256 0.43 21.67 24.66
CA TRP A 256 1.80 21.19 24.88
C TRP A 256 2.50 20.94 23.55
N GLU A 257 3.73 21.42 23.41
CA GLU A 257 4.60 21.18 22.25
C GLU A 257 5.90 20.52 22.77
N TYR A 258 6.14 19.26 22.40
CA TYR A 258 7.32 18.50 22.84
C TYR A 258 7.55 18.50 24.37
N GLY A 259 6.46 18.32 25.13
CA GLY A 259 6.49 18.33 26.60
C GLY A 259 6.47 19.73 27.24
N VAL A 260 6.60 20.80 26.46
CA VAL A 260 6.54 22.18 26.97
C VAL A 260 5.09 22.66 26.99
N ARG A 261 4.59 23.00 28.18
CA ARG A 261 3.24 23.55 28.38
C ARG A 261 3.15 25.01 27.89
N ASN A 262 2.04 25.35 27.26
CA ASN A 262 1.73 26.71 26.81
C ASN A 262 0.66 27.34 27.73
N ASP A 263 1.09 27.96 28.83
CA ASP A 263 0.19 28.48 29.87
C ASP A 263 -0.90 29.44 29.32
N PRO A 264 -0.60 30.42 28.44
CA PRO A 264 -1.64 31.27 27.85
C PRO A 264 -2.78 30.51 27.15
N VAL A 265 -2.47 29.40 26.48
CA VAL A 265 -3.47 28.56 25.81
C VAL A 265 -4.17 27.64 26.81
N CYS A 266 -3.41 27.05 27.74
CA CYS A 266 -3.95 26.18 28.79
C CYS A 266 -4.93 26.92 29.72
N ASP A 267 -4.66 28.18 30.07
CA ASP A 267 -5.52 29.00 30.93
C ASP A 267 -6.88 29.32 30.27
N LEU A 268 -6.92 29.33 28.93
CA LEU A 268 -8.14 29.49 28.15
C LEU A 268 -8.89 28.17 27.90
N CYS A 269 -8.25 27.03 28.18
CA CYS A 269 -8.81 25.70 27.95
C CYS A 269 -8.70 24.78 29.19
N PRO A 270 -9.14 25.23 30.39
CA PRO A 270 -8.95 24.49 31.64
C PRO A 270 -9.61 23.11 31.65
N GLU A 271 -10.80 22.93 31.05
CA GLU A 271 -11.48 21.64 31.01
C GLU A 271 -10.81 20.68 30.04
N THR A 272 -10.31 21.18 28.89
CA THR A 272 -9.50 20.39 27.96
C THR A 272 -8.22 19.91 28.64
N VAL A 273 -7.51 20.80 29.32
CA VAL A 273 -6.29 20.48 30.10
C VAL A 273 -6.59 19.41 31.15
N ALA A 274 -7.61 19.63 31.98
CA ALA A 274 -7.97 18.70 33.05
C ALA A 274 -8.44 17.33 32.52
N THR A 275 -8.98 17.29 31.31
CA THR A 275 -9.33 16.03 30.63
C THR A 275 -8.08 15.29 30.18
N LEU A 276 -7.16 15.98 29.48
CA LEU A 276 -5.94 15.38 28.95
C LEU A 276 -4.98 14.91 30.05
N GLU A 277 -4.89 15.62 31.18
CA GLU A 277 -4.03 15.25 32.31
C GLU A 277 -4.43 13.92 32.99
N LYS A 278 -5.66 13.43 32.76
CA LYS A 278 -6.13 12.14 33.28
C LYS A 278 -5.83 10.96 32.37
N LEU A 279 -5.41 11.22 31.13
CA LEU A 279 -5.15 10.18 30.12
C LEU A 279 -3.76 9.55 30.30
N PRO A 280 -3.54 8.31 29.83
CA PRO A 280 -2.23 7.65 29.84
C PRO A 280 -1.31 8.23 28.73
N ARG A 281 -0.99 9.52 28.85
CA ARG A 281 -0.21 10.27 27.87
C ARG A 281 1.23 9.75 27.79
N SER A 282 1.83 9.92 26.62
CA SER A 282 3.28 9.81 26.48
C SER A 282 3.94 10.94 27.26
N ASP A 283 4.96 10.63 28.04
CA ASP A 283 5.60 11.55 28.99
C ASP A 283 7.14 11.45 28.90
N ILE A 284 7.65 11.61 27.68
CA ILE A 284 9.08 11.62 27.39
C ILE A 284 9.57 13.08 27.34
N ASN A 285 10.44 13.46 28.27
CA ASN A 285 10.93 14.84 28.39
C ASN A 285 11.50 15.38 27.06
N GLY A 286 11.14 16.62 26.73
CA GLY A 286 11.56 17.32 25.50
C GLY A 286 10.98 16.75 24.20
N ARG A 287 10.02 15.82 24.28
CA ARG A 287 9.48 15.06 23.13
C ARG A 287 7.97 14.87 23.21
N ALA A 288 7.45 14.58 24.40
CA ALA A 288 6.05 14.33 24.69
C ALA A 288 5.70 14.81 26.11
N PRO A 289 4.43 15.11 26.41
CA PRO A 289 3.29 15.04 25.50
C PRO A 289 3.29 16.15 24.45
N SER A 290 2.67 15.88 23.31
CA SER A 290 2.24 16.89 22.36
C SER A 290 0.73 16.88 22.29
N ALA A 291 0.10 18.04 22.49
CA ALA A 291 -1.35 18.18 22.39
C ALA A 291 -1.71 19.58 21.88
N PHE A 292 -2.58 19.63 20.86
CA PHE A 292 -2.89 20.88 20.17
C PHE A 292 -4.23 20.79 19.42
N PHE A 293 -4.87 21.95 19.24
CA PHE A 293 -5.95 22.07 18.29
C PHE A 293 -5.36 22.24 16.88
N SER A 294 -5.77 21.40 15.94
CA SER A 294 -5.36 21.46 14.54
C SER A 294 -6.49 21.96 13.66
N LEU A 295 -6.24 23.06 12.97
CA LEU A 295 -7.17 23.73 12.07
C LEU A 295 -6.72 23.55 10.63
N LEU A 296 -7.61 23.04 9.79
CA LEU A 296 -7.38 22.88 8.36
C LEU A 296 -8.38 23.76 7.60
N LYS A 297 -7.87 24.73 6.84
CA LYS A 297 -8.70 25.68 6.09
C LYS A 297 -9.49 25.01 4.97
N PRO A 298 -10.54 25.68 4.45
CA PRO A 298 -11.22 25.26 3.23
C PRO A 298 -10.23 24.97 2.10
N LYS A 299 -10.48 23.90 1.35
CA LYS A 299 -9.71 23.45 0.18
C LYS A 299 -8.24 23.08 0.45
N ALA A 300 -7.83 22.94 1.71
CA ALA A 300 -6.48 22.54 2.06
C ALA A 300 -6.32 21.00 2.08
N HIS A 301 -5.13 20.54 1.71
CA HIS A 301 -4.73 19.13 1.71
C HIS A 301 -3.36 19.01 2.38
N ILE A 302 -3.28 18.12 3.37
CA ILE A 302 -2.04 17.67 3.99
C ILE A 302 -1.58 16.44 3.21
N PRO A 303 -0.44 16.49 2.51
CA PRO A 303 0.00 15.40 1.64
C PRO A 303 0.34 14.12 2.43
N PRO A 304 0.44 12.96 1.75
CA PRO A 304 0.91 11.73 2.36
C PRO A 304 2.27 11.89 3.06
N HIS A 305 2.33 11.51 4.34
CA HIS A 305 3.53 11.58 5.17
C HIS A 305 3.50 10.55 6.29
N SER A 306 4.61 10.41 7.00
CA SER A 306 4.75 9.52 8.15
C SER A 306 5.35 10.27 9.35
N GLY A 307 4.97 9.81 10.53
CA GLY A 307 5.38 10.33 11.82
C GLY A 307 6.76 9.85 12.26
N VAL A 308 7.15 10.28 13.46
CA VAL A 308 8.55 10.14 13.90
C VAL A 308 8.84 8.80 14.56
N SER A 309 7.95 8.31 15.42
CA SER A 309 8.17 7.08 16.18
C SER A 309 6.87 6.33 16.48
N ASN A 310 6.91 5.00 16.34
CA ASN A 310 5.79 4.10 16.59
C ASN A 310 5.59 3.78 18.09
N MET A 311 6.37 4.40 18.99
CA MET A 311 6.21 4.25 20.44
C MET A 311 4.98 4.98 20.99
N ARG A 312 4.38 5.86 20.18
CA ARG A 312 3.16 6.60 20.52
C ARG A 312 2.04 6.23 19.56
N ALA A 313 0.81 6.42 20.02
CA ALA A 313 -0.38 6.40 19.20
C ALA A 313 -0.97 7.81 19.18
N ILE A 314 -1.42 8.27 18.00
CA ILE A 314 -1.99 9.60 17.84
C ILE A 314 -3.50 9.52 17.92
N VAL A 315 -4.08 10.35 18.77
CA VAL A 315 -5.52 10.45 18.98
C VAL A 315 -6.03 11.70 18.30
N HIS A 316 -7.08 11.55 17.49
CA HIS A 316 -7.84 12.67 16.95
C HIS A 316 -9.24 12.67 17.53
N LEU A 317 -9.63 13.77 18.19
CA LEU A 317 -11.00 14.06 18.57
C LEU A 317 -11.56 15.16 17.64
N PRO A 318 -12.52 14.84 16.75
CA PRO A 318 -13.05 15.83 15.82
C PRO A 318 -14.01 16.80 16.53
N LEU A 319 -13.83 18.11 16.33
CA LEU A 319 -14.58 19.16 17.05
C LEU A 319 -15.44 20.02 16.13
N ILE A 320 -14.97 20.27 14.91
CA ILE A 320 -15.70 20.99 13.87
C ILE A 320 -15.45 20.24 12.58
N VAL A 321 -16.50 19.60 12.04
CA VAL A 321 -16.40 18.71 10.87
C VAL A 321 -17.35 19.16 9.76
N PRO A 322 -16.89 19.97 8.81
CA PRO A 322 -17.61 20.23 7.57
C PRO A 322 -17.77 18.97 6.70
N PRO A 323 -18.70 18.95 5.72
CA PRO A 323 -18.79 17.89 4.72
C PRO A 323 -17.50 17.77 3.90
N ASP A 324 -17.31 16.67 3.18
CA ASP A 324 -16.19 16.46 2.24
C ASP A 324 -14.78 16.62 2.85
N CYS A 325 -14.66 16.41 4.17
CA CYS A 325 -13.39 16.25 4.86
C CYS A 325 -13.07 14.75 5.02
N GLY A 326 -11.79 14.38 4.96
CA GLY A 326 -11.39 12.99 5.17
C GLY A 326 -9.99 12.84 5.72
N PHE A 327 -9.68 11.61 6.13
CA PHE A 327 -8.40 11.21 6.70
C PHE A 327 -8.10 9.77 6.27
N ARG A 328 -6.91 9.53 5.73
CA ARG A 328 -6.45 8.19 5.34
C ARG A 328 -5.22 7.83 6.14
N VAL A 329 -5.17 6.59 6.64
CA VAL A 329 -3.96 5.96 7.20
C VAL A 329 -3.78 4.63 6.48
N GLY A 330 -2.63 4.45 5.84
CA GLY A 330 -2.36 3.29 5.01
C GLY A 330 -3.45 3.06 3.96
N GLY A 331 -4.05 1.87 3.96
CA GLY A 331 -5.12 1.49 3.04
C GLY A 331 -6.52 1.84 3.51
N GLU A 332 -6.69 2.46 4.69
CA GLU A 332 -8.00 2.80 5.25
C GLU A 332 -8.27 4.30 5.26
N THR A 333 -9.42 4.68 4.72
CA THR A 333 -9.95 6.05 4.81
C THR A 333 -11.10 6.08 5.81
N ARG A 334 -11.05 7.00 6.77
CA ARG A 334 -12.15 7.28 7.69
C ARG A 334 -12.72 8.67 7.43
N ALA A 335 -14.04 8.75 7.41
CA ALA A 335 -14.73 10.03 7.51
C ALA A 335 -14.59 10.56 8.93
N TRP A 336 -14.55 11.88 9.05
CA TRP A 336 -14.61 12.55 10.33
C TRP A 336 -16.04 12.52 10.87
N GLU A 337 -16.20 12.24 12.16
CA GLU A 337 -17.48 12.34 12.88
C GLU A 337 -17.25 13.21 14.13
N GLU A 338 -17.99 14.31 14.25
CA GLU A 338 -17.86 15.22 15.41
C GLU A 338 -18.08 14.45 16.71
N GLY A 339 -17.13 14.59 17.64
CA GLY A 339 -17.16 13.93 18.94
C GLY A 339 -16.87 12.44 18.94
N ARG A 340 -16.51 11.84 17.80
CA ARG A 340 -16.09 10.43 17.73
C ARG A 340 -14.59 10.33 17.48
N ALA A 341 -13.84 10.06 18.53
CA ALA A 341 -12.40 9.96 18.45
C ALA A 341 -11.94 8.65 17.80
N PHE A 342 -10.79 8.71 17.15
CA PHE A 342 -10.06 7.53 16.71
C PHE A 342 -8.58 7.66 17.05
N VAL A 343 -7.90 6.51 17.09
CA VAL A 343 -6.48 6.41 17.40
C VAL A 343 -5.78 5.65 16.26
N PHE A 344 -4.62 6.14 15.83
CA PHE A 344 -3.87 5.59 14.71
C PHE A 344 -2.36 5.66 14.96
N ASP A 345 -1.61 4.87 14.20
CA ASP A 345 -0.15 4.93 14.15
C ASP A 345 0.26 5.93 13.07
N ASP A 346 0.79 7.10 13.47
CA ASP A 346 1.21 8.14 12.54
C ASP A 346 2.43 7.75 11.72
N THR A 347 3.18 6.73 12.11
CA THR A 347 4.33 6.25 11.32
C THR A 347 3.91 5.44 10.10
N ILE A 348 2.63 5.08 9.98
CA ILE A 348 2.08 4.57 8.73
C ILE A 348 1.66 5.78 7.88
N GLU A 349 2.00 5.73 6.58
CA GLU A 349 1.69 6.81 5.64
C GLU A 349 0.22 7.26 5.77
N HIS A 350 0.01 8.54 6.04
CA HIS A 350 -1.30 9.12 6.25
C HIS A 350 -1.41 10.52 5.62
N GLU A 351 -2.65 10.93 5.35
CA GLU A 351 -2.98 12.22 4.77
C GLU A 351 -4.36 12.72 5.24
N ALA A 352 -4.60 14.02 5.11
CA ALA A 352 -5.85 14.65 5.51
C ALA A 352 -6.28 15.72 4.52
N TRP A 353 -7.57 15.83 4.23
CA TRP A 353 -8.09 16.88 3.35
C TRP A 353 -9.34 17.54 3.91
N ASN A 354 -9.54 18.79 3.51
CA ASN A 354 -10.76 19.55 3.72
C ASN A 354 -11.22 20.11 2.37
N ASN A 355 -12.07 19.38 1.64
CA ASN A 355 -12.59 19.84 0.35
C ASN A 355 -13.82 20.75 0.50
N SER A 356 -14.21 21.09 1.73
CA SER A 356 -15.35 21.95 2.04
C SER A 356 -15.04 23.44 1.85
N ASP A 357 -16.06 24.28 2.08
CA ASP A 357 -15.94 25.74 2.13
C ASP A 357 -15.82 26.30 3.56
N ALA A 358 -15.73 25.42 4.57
CA ALA A 358 -15.61 25.78 5.99
C ALA A 358 -14.34 25.19 6.62
N MET A 359 -13.92 25.75 7.75
CA MET A 359 -12.74 25.27 8.48
C MET A 359 -13.05 23.98 9.23
N ARG A 360 -12.11 23.02 9.21
CA ARG A 360 -12.17 21.78 10.00
C ARG A 360 -11.22 21.86 11.19
N ALA A 361 -11.72 21.60 12.40
CA ALA A 361 -10.92 21.58 13.62
C ALA A 361 -10.99 20.23 14.33
N VAL A 362 -9.84 19.76 14.79
CA VAL A 362 -9.69 18.53 15.59
C VAL A 362 -8.75 18.80 16.75
N LEU A 363 -8.96 18.16 17.90
CA LEU A 363 -7.96 18.08 18.97
C LEU A 363 -7.05 16.88 18.66
N ILE A 364 -5.75 17.11 18.60
CA ILE A 364 -4.72 16.11 18.38
C ILE A 364 -3.88 15.98 19.64
N PHE A 365 -3.62 14.76 20.09
CA PHE A 365 -2.66 14.49 21.16
C PHE A 365 -2.09 13.09 21.07
N ASP A 366 -0.97 12.86 21.75
CA ASP A 366 -0.31 11.57 21.82
C ASP A 366 -0.54 10.81 23.14
N VAL A 367 -0.63 9.49 23.02
CA VAL A 367 -0.60 8.53 24.13
C VAL A 367 0.46 7.48 23.84
N TRP A 368 0.85 6.70 24.85
CA TRP A 368 1.70 5.55 24.62
C TRP A 368 1.06 4.58 23.62
N ASN A 369 1.86 3.95 22.75
CA ASN A 369 1.37 2.87 21.91
C ASN A 369 0.77 1.77 22.80
N PRO A 370 -0.47 1.32 22.55
CA PRO A 370 -1.19 0.43 23.47
C PRO A 370 -0.53 -0.94 23.63
N TYR A 371 0.37 -1.33 22.71
CA TYR A 371 1.11 -2.58 22.80
C TYR A 371 2.35 -2.49 23.69
N LEU A 372 2.77 -1.30 24.13
CA LEU A 372 3.88 -1.14 25.07
C LEU A 372 3.43 -1.42 26.49
N THR A 373 4.13 -2.34 27.14
CA THR A 373 3.96 -2.58 28.57
C THR A 373 4.47 -1.40 29.40
N GLU A 374 3.97 -1.24 30.63
CA GLU A 374 4.46 -0.23 31.58
C GLU A 374 5.97 -0.31 31.79
N ARG A 375 6.53 -1.54 31.76
CA ARG A 375 7.97 -1.77 31.90
C ARG A 375 8.75 -1.21 30.71
N GLU A 376 8.24 -1.37 29.50
CA GLU A 376 8.87 -0.83 28.29
C GLU A 376 8.78 0.69 28.27
N GLN A 377 7.63 1.27 28.63
CA GLN A 377 7.47 2.72 28.78
C GLN A 377 8.49 3.30 29.77
N GLU A 378 8.68 2.65 30.92
CA GLU A 378 9.69 3.06 31.91
C GLU A 378 11.13 2.97 31.36
N LEU A 379 11.45 1.92 30.62
CA LEU A 379 12.77 1.79 29.98
C LEU A 379 13.00 2.88 28.93
N LEU A 380 11.96 3.24 28.16
CA LEU A 380 12.01 4.33 27.19
C LEU A 380 12.24 5.67 27.87
N ARG A 381 11.50 5.99 28.94
CA ARG A 381 11.74 7.21 29.74
C ARG A 381 13.19 7.31 30.20
N ARG A 382 13.71 6.23 30.79
CA ARG A 382 15.09 6.17 31.30
C ARG A 382 16.13 6.25 30.17
N TYR A 383 15.87 5.62 29.03
CA TYR A 383 16.73 5.70 27.86
C TYR A 383 16.84 7.12 27.33
N PHE A 384 15.72 7.81 27.11
CA PHE A 384 15.74 9.18 26.60
C PHE A 384 16.33 10.17 27.60
N GLN A 385 16.05 10.00 28.90
CA GLN A 385 16.73 10.78 29.94
C GLN A 385 18.25 10.61 29.85
N PHE A 386 18.73 9.36 29.82
CA PHE A 386 20.16 9.08 29.69
C PHE A 386 20.75 9.63 28.38
N ALA A 387 20.03 9.49 27.26
CA ALA A 387 20.47 10.00 25.97
C ALA A 387 20.62 11.53 26.00
N ASP A 388 19.67 12.25 26.61
CA ASP A 388 19.71 13.72 26.75
C ASP A 388 20.84 14.23 27.65
N GLU A 389 21.17 13.46 28.71
CA GLU A 389 22.33 13.72 29.57
C GLU A 389 23.66 13.37 28.89
N SER A 390 23.61 12.51 27.87
CA SER A 390 24.76 12.14 27.06
C SER A 390 24.99 13.14 25.92
N ALA A 391 26.22 13.21 25.39
CA ALA A 391 26.52 14.03 24.22
C ALA A 391 25.85 13.54 22.92
N HIS A 392 25.03 12.49 22.97
CA HIS A 392 24.31 11.91 21.84
C HIS A 392 22.81 12.17 22.01
N ARG A 393 22.29 13.25 21.42
CA ARG A 393 20.84 13.45 21.25
C ARG A 393 20.40 12.77 19.95
N PRO A 394 19.86 11.54 19.97
CA PRO A 394 19.17 11.02 18.80
C PRO A 394 17.92 11.85 18.52
N GLU A 395 17.63 12.09 17.24
CA GLU A 395 16.32 12.53 16.80
C GLU A 395 15.30 11.47 17.22
N SER A 396 14.19 11.91 17.84
CA SER A 396 13.24 11.04 18.50
C SER A 396 11.89 10.97 17.84
#